data_AF-A0AAJ0C5B0-F1
#
_entry.id   AF-A0AAJ0C5B0-F1
#
_cell.length_a   1.000
_cell.length_b   1.000
_cell.length_c   1.000
_cell.angle_alpha   90.00
_cell.angle_beta   90.00
_cell.angle_gamma   90.00
#
_symmetry.space_group_name_H-M   'P 1'
#
loop_
_entity.id
_entity.type
_entity.pdbx_description
1 polymer ?
#
loop_
_entity_poly.entity_id
_entity_poly.type
_entity_poly.pdbx_seq_one_letter_code
_entity_poly.pdbx_strand_id
1 'polypeptide(L)'
;MWSSTGAHQASGNPRRTEDRKETATASGNAVTFIRGRHVVPSKLENLLNDRFGDQYAVEMRYNSYKVIASHKLSNDDINRCY
;
A
#
# COMPACT_ATOMS: atom_id res chain seq x y z
N MET A 1 -1.81 16.53 -64.59
CA MET A 1 -0.84 15.50 -64.16
C MET A 1 -0.08 16.08 -62.97
N TRP A 2 -0.49 15.69 -61.77
CA TRP A 2 0.05 16.10 -60.47
C TRP A 2 0.62 14.84 -59.81
N SER A 3 1.49 14.86 -58.82
CA SER A 3 2.76 15.55 -58.60
C SER A 3 3.48 14.69 -57.55
N SER A 4 4.80 14.59 -57.68
CA SER A 4 5.82 14.46 -56.63
C SER A 4 5.67 13.42 -55.51
N THR A 5 6.61 12.47 -55.53
CA THR A 5 7.09 11.68 -54.37
C THR A 5 7.75 12.59 -53.32
N GLY A 6 7.41 12.39 -52.04
CA GLY A 6 8.08 13.01 -50.89
C GLY A 6 7.82 12.18 -49.64
N ALA A 7 8.90 11.74 -49.01
CA ALA A 7 8.92 10.79 -47.90
C ALA A 7 8.72 11.47 -46.52
N HIS A 8 8.67 10.62 -45.50
CA HIS A 8 8.96 10.84 -44.07
C HIS A 8 8.19 11.94 -43.30
N GLN A 9 7.25 11.52 -42.45
CA GLN A 9 7.13 12.04 -41.07
C GLN A 9 6.74 10.92 -40.10
N ALA A 10 7.67 10.57 -39.22
CA ALA A 10 7.43 9.82 -37.99
C ALA A 10 6.96 10.80 -36.91
N SER A 11 5.89 10.48 -36.18
CA SER A 11 5.75 10.72 -34.73
C SER A 11 4.33 10.37 -34.30
N GLY A 12 4.19 9.28 -33.54
CA GLY A 12 2.93 8.80 -33.00
C GLY A 12 3.21 7.71 -31.97
N ASN A 13 3.87 8.12 -30.89
CA ASN A 13 4.37 7.33 -29.78
C ASN A 13 3.28 6.39 -29.18
N PRO A 14 3.51 5.06 -29.05
CA PRO A 14 2.72 4.22 -28.15
C PRO A 14 3.33 4.32 -26.75
N ARG A 15 2.76 5.19 -25.91
CA ARG A 15 3.09 5.33 -24.48
C ARG A 15 1.78 5.66 -23.78
N ARG A 16 1.40 5.06 -22.66
CA ARG A 16 2.15 4.29 -21.69
C ARG A 16 1.09 3.63 -20.79
N THR A 17 1.41 2.43 -20.34
CA THR A 17 0.84 1.72 -19.20
C THR A 17 0.22 2.64 -18.14
N GLU A 18 -1.09 2.58 -17.98
CA GLU A 18 -1.73 2.88 -16.70
C GLU A 18 -2.54 1.65 -16.29
N ASP A 19 -1.80 0.56 -16.04
CA ASP A 19 -2.09 -0.31 -14.89
C ASP A 19 -1.95 0.56 -13.64
N ARG A 20 -2.93 1.45 -13.43
CA ARG A 20 -3.07 2.16 -12.19
C ARG A 20 -4.04 1.33 -11.39
N LYS A 21 -3.50 0.37 -10.63
CA LYS A 21 -4.13 -0.08 -9.39
C LYS A 21 -4.30 1.15 -8.50
N GLU A 22 -5.34 1.92 -8.76
CA GLU A 22 -5.88 2.90 -7.83
C GLU A 22 -6.55 2.12 -6.70
N THR A 23 -5.75 1.44 -5.88
CA THR A 23 -6.18 1.19 -4.50
C THR A 23 -5.96 2.50 -3.75
N ALA A 24 -6.86 3.44 -4.01
CA ALA A 24 -7.03 4.62 -3.20
C ALA A 24 -7.21 4.18 -1.75
N THR A 25 -6.19 4.43 -0.93
CA THR A 25 -6.45 4.92 0.41
C THR A 25 -5.96 6.37 0.40
N ALA A 26 -6.76 7.22 -0.25
CA ALA A 26 -6.58 8.68 -0.27
C ALA A 26 -7.02 9.28 1.07
N SER A 27 -6.43 8.76 2.15
CA SER A 27 -6.48 9.27 3.51
C SER A 27 -5.11 8.95 4.06
N GLY A 28 -4.44 9.90 4.72
CA GLY A 28 -3.02 9.83 5.12
C GLY A 28 -2.64 8.73 6.12
N ASN A 29 -3.35 7.61 6.13
CA ASN A 29 -3.12 6.46 6.98
C ASN A 29 -2.07 5.54 6.34
N ALA A 30 -1.05 5.22 7.13
CA ALA A 30 -0.04 4.25 6.78
C ALA A 30 -0.58 2.81 6.92
N VAL A 31 -0.19 1.96 5.98
CA VAL A 31 -0.50 0.53 6.01
C VAL A 31 0.75 -0.26 6.41
N THR A 32 0.61 -1.10 7.42
CA THR A 32 1.68 -1.99 7.92
C THR A 32 1.21 -3.45 7.86
N PHE A 33 2.05 -4.32 7.31
CA PHE A 33 1.79 -5.75 7.26
C PHE A 33 2.65 -6.48 8.28
N ILE A 34 2.01 -7.29 9.13
CA ILE A 34 2.66 -8.07 10.18
C ILE A 34 2.38 -9.55 9.94
N ARG A 35 3.41 -10.40 10.02
CA ARG A 35 3.24 -11.85 9.87
C ARG A 35 2.60 -12.43 11.14
N GLY A 36 1.43 -13.03 10.99
CA GLY A 36 0.62 -13.57 12.08
C GLY A 36 1.18 -14.81 12.77
N ARG A 37 2.17 -15.50 12.19
CA ARG A 37 2.69 -16.79 12.71
C ARG A 37 3.16 -16.74 14.18
N HIS A 38 3.57 -15.56 14.66
CA HIS A 38 4.08 -15.36 16.01
C HIS A 38 3.44 -14.17 16.72
N VAL A 39 2.47 -13.50 16.09
CA VAL A 39 1.84 -12.32 16.69
C VAL A 39 0.81 -12.77 17.70
N VAL A 40 0.94 -12.29 18.94
CA VAL A 40 -0.11 -12.44 19.94
C VAL A 40 -1.17 -11.35 19.70
N PRO A 41 -2.42 -11.71 19.35
CA PRO A 41 -3.45 -10.73 18.99
C PRO A 41 -3.68 -9.67 20.07
N SER A 42 -3.72 -10.08 21.34
CA SER A 42 -3.91 -9.17 22.46
C SER A 42 -2.73 -8.21 22.67
N LYS A 43 -1.49 -8.63 22.37
CA LYS A 43 -0.33 -7.73 22.42
C LYS A 43 -0.39 -6.71 21.29
N LEU A 44 -0.79 -7.17 20.08
CA LEU A 44 -0.97 -6.29 18.94
C LEU A 44 -2.05 -5.26 19.23
N GLU A 45 -3.24 -5.67 19.68
CA GLU A 45 -4.34 -4.77 20.00
C GLU A 45 -3.97 -3.76 21.09
N ASN A 46 -3.33 -4.20 22.19
CA ASN A 46 -2.84 -3.28 23.23
C ASN A 46 -1.83 -2.27 22.68
N LEU A 47 -0.89 -2.71 21.84
CA LEU A 47 0.10 -1.83 21.24
C LEU A 47 -0.55 -0.81 20.30
N LEU A 48 -1.53 -1.25 19.51
CA LEU A 48 -2.24 -0.36 18.60
C LEU A 48 -3.09 0.66 19.36
N ASN A 49 -3.75 0.22 20.43
CA ASN A 49 -4.50 1.11 21.31
C ASN A 49 -3.60 2.11 22.04
N ASP A 50 -2.41 1.70 22.50
CA ASP A 50 -1.44 2.60 23.13
C ASP A 50 -0.88 3.65 22.15
N ARG A 51 -0.55 3.24 20.92
CA ARG A 51 0.05 4.11 19.89
C ARG A 51 -0.95 5.02 19.18
N PHE A 52 -2.14 4.51 18.89
CA PHE A 52 -3.11 5.13 18.00
C PHE A 52 -4.47 5.40 18.66
N GLY A 53 -4.70 4.93 19.89
CA GLY A 53 -6.02 4.97 20.53
C GLY A 53 -7.03 4.19 19.69
N ASP A 54 -8.18 4.80 19.40
CA ASP A 54 -9.21 4.21 18.52
C ASP A 54 -9.00 4.52 17.01
N GLN A 55 -7.89 5.18 16.64
CA GLN A 55 -7.63 5.63 15.26
C GLN A 55 -6.81 4.64 14.44
N TYR A 56 -7.15 3.35 14.55
CA TYR A 56 -6.56 2.29 13.74
C TYR A 56 -7.62 1.30 13.26
N ALA A 57 -7.31 0.60 12.18
CA ALA A 57 -8.07 -0.54 11.70
C ALA A 57 -7.13 -1.72 11.50
N VAL A 58 -7.56 -2.91 11.93
CA VAL A 58 -6.82 -4.16 11.71
C VAL A 58 -7.68 -5.09 10.88
N GLU A 59 -7.09 -5.62 9.81
CA GLU A 59 -7.66 -6.69 9.02
C GLU A 59 -6.72 -7.90 9.11
N MET A 60 -7.19 -9.03 9.63
CA MET A 60 -6.46 -10.28 9.57
C MET A 60 -6.85 -11.03 8.29
N ARG A 61 -5.88 -11.29 7.41
CA ARG A 61 -6.08 -12.15 6.23
C ARG A 61 -5.07 -13.28 6.23
N TYR A 62 -5.59 -14.50 6.14
CA TYR A 62 -4.82 -15.75 6.21
C TYR A 62 -4.00 -15.83 7.50
N ASN A 63 -2.72 -15.44 7.43
CA ASN A 63 -1.78 -15.44 8.54
C ASN A 63 -0.96 -14.15 8.55
N SER A 64 -1.59 -13.03 8.16
CA SER A 64 -1.00 -11.70 8.15
C SER A 64 -2.01 -10.69 8.67
N TYR A 65 -1.56 -9.83 9.57
CA TYR A 65 -2.30 -8.66 10.02
C TYR A 65 -1.95 -7.48 9.13
N LYS A 66 -2.97 -6.86 8.56
CA LYS A 66 -2.89 -5.58 7.88
C LYS A 66 -3.40 -4.52 8.85
N VAL A 67 -2.49 -3.71 9.35
CA VAL A 67 -2.81 -2.57 10.21
C VAL A 67 -2.85 -1.31 9.36
N ILE A 68 -3.91 -0.55 9.47
CA ILE A 68 -4.10 0.76 8.85
C ILE A 68 -4.22 1.76 9.98
N ALA A 69 -3.28 2.69 10.09
CA ALA A 69 -3.26 3.67 11.19
C ALA A 69 -2.66 4.99 10.72
N SER A 70 -2.72 6.04 11.55
CA SER A 70 -2.22 7.38 11.17
C SER A 70 -0.71 7.40 10.82
N HIS A 71 0.07 6.49 11.39
CA HIS A 71 1.51 6.33 11.09
C HIS A 71 1.91 4.86 11.01
N LYS A 72 3.06 4.59 10.37
CA LYS A 72 3.54 3.22 10.16
C LYS A 72 4.12 2.68 11.46
N LEU A 73 3.84 1.41 11.77
CA LEU A 73 4.48 0.74 12.90
C LEU A 73 5.96 0.53 12.60
N SER A 74 6.81 0.79 13.59
CA SER A 74 8.23 0.47 13.48
C SER A 74 8.44 -1.03 13.62
N ASN A 75 9.58 -1.51 13.13
CA ASN A 75 9.93 -2.92 13.27
C ASN A 75 10.13 -3.31 14.74
N ASP A 76 10.49 -2.35 15.61
CA ASP A 76 10.56 -2.53 17.06
C ASP A 76 9.19 -2.78 17.70
N ASP A 77 8.18 -2.00 17.29
CA ASP A 77 6.78 -2.19 17.71
C ASP A 77 6.24 -3.56 17.29
N ILE A 78 6.55 -3.94 16.05
CA ILE A 78 6.19 -5.27 15.52
C ILE A 78 6.88 -6.36 16.33
N ASN A 79 8.14 -6.16 16.73
CA ASN A 79 8.90 -7.13 17.51
C ASN A 79 8.34 -7.33 18.92
N ARG A 80 7.73 -6.31 19.52
CA ARG A 80 7.02 -6.39 20.81
C ARG A 80 5.75 -7.25 20.75
N CYS A 81 5.22 -7.48 19.54
CA CYS A 81 4.03 -8.30 19.34
C CYS A 81 4.33 -9.81 19.23
N TYR A 82 5.62 -10.19 19.13
CA TYR A 82 6.07 -11.59 19.16
C TYR A 82 6.15 -12.17 20.60
#